data_AF-A0A660XVU4-F1
#
_entry.id   AF-A0A660XVU4-F1
#
_cell.length_a   1.000
_cell.length_b   1.000
_cell.length_c   1.000
_cell.angle_alpha   90.00
_cell.angle_beta   90.00
_cell.angle_gamma   90.00
#
_symmetry.space_group_name_H-M   'P 1'
#
loop_
_entity.id
_entity.type
_entity.pdbx_description
1 polymer ?
#
loop_
_entity_poly.entity_id
_entity_poly.type
_entity_poly.pdbx_seq_one_letter_code
_entity_poly.pdbx_strand_id
1 'polypeptide(L)'
;MGRLPKFSTLEEEAEFWEHHSLTEYMDELEDVEFEVEVSPEDTMLTFRVSPQLIRRLQEIARARGSSLQELLREWAETVGHSGG
;
A
#
# COMPACT_ATOMS: atom_id res chain seq x y z
N MET A 1 -13.89 34.44 -7.96
CA MET A 1 -13.37 34.21 -6.60
C MET A 1 -14.56 33.98 -5.71
N GLY A 2 -14.81 32.71 -5.36
CA GLY A 2 -15.78 32.36 -4.34
C GLY A 2 -15.28 32.82 -2.97
N ARG A 3 -16.17 32.85 -1.98
CA ARG A 3 -15.80 33.06 -0.58
C ARG A 3 -16.35 31.89 0.21
N LEU A 4 -15.51 31.18 0.95
CA LEU A 4 -15.95 30.06 1.78
C LEU A 4 -16.95 30.53 2.85
N PRO A 5 -18.18 29.98 2.87
CA PRO A 5 -19.15 30.29 3.92
C PRO A 5 -18.76 29.64 5.25
N LYS A 6 -19.32 30.14 6.35
CA LYS A 6 -19.17 29.52 7.67
C LYS A 6 -20.29 28.50 7.87
N PHE A 7 -19.94 27.23 7.90
CA PHE A 7 -20.90 26.15 8.16
C PHE A 7 -21.22 26.06 9.65
N SER A 8 -22.50 25.83 9.97
CA SER A 8 -22.92 25.61 11.37
C SER A 8 -23.01 24.12 11.70
N THR A 9 -23.15 23.26 10.69
CA THR A 9 -23.23 21.79 10.82
C THR A 9 -22.44 21.09 9.71
N LEU A 10 -22.08 19.83 9.95
CA LEU A 10 -21.42 18.98 8.93
C LEU A 10 -22.35 18.65 7.75
N GLU A 11 -23.66 18.59 7.98
CA GLU A 11 -24.66 18.31 6.93
C GLU A 11 -24.75 19.46 5.93
N GLU A 12 -24.71 20.71 6.42
CA GLU A 12 -24.68 21.93 5.59
C GLU A 12 -23.40 22.01 4.74
N GLU A 13 -22.26 21.62 5.32
CA GLU A 13 -20.98 21.56 4.61
C GLU A 13 -21.00 20.48 3.51
N ALA A 14 -21.57 19.30 3.81
CA ALA A 14 -21.70 18.23 2.83
C ALA A 14 -22.59 18.64 1.65
N GLU A 15 -23.79 19.19 1.90
CA GLU A 15 -24.70 19.69 0.87
C GLU A 15 -24.05 20.79 0.01
N PHE A 16 -23.22 21.65 0.61
CA PHE A 16 -22.47 22.66 -0.12
C PHE A 16 -21.46 22.04 -1.10
N TRP A 17 -20.67 21.07 -0.65
CA TRP A 17 -19.65 20.42 -1.48
C TRP A 17 -20.23 19.45 -2.52
N GLU A 18 -21.49 19.01 -2.40
CA GLU A 18 -22.19 18.29 -3.47
C GLU A 18 -22.39 19.15 -4.73
N HIS A 19 -22.45 20.47 -4.57
CA HIS A 19 -22.77 21.40 -5.65
C HIS A 19 -21.62 22.36 -6.02
N HIS A 20 -20.53 22.39 -5.25
CA HIS A 20 -19.41 23.29 -5.47
C HIS A 20 -18.09 22.53 -5.61
N SER A 21 -17.20 23.02 -6.48
CA SER A 21 -15.88 22.42 -6.64
C SER A 21 -14.88 22.99 -5.62
N LEU A 22 -14.09 22.12 -5.00
CA LEU A 22 -12.93 22.51 -4.18
C LEU A 22 -11.98 23.47 -4.91
N THR A 23 -11.85 23.33 -6.24
CA THR A 23 -10.98 24.18 -7.04
C THR A 23 -11.37 25.66 -7.02
N GLU A 24 -12.63 25.98 -6.74
CA GLU A 24 -13.14 27.35 -6.72
C GLU A 24 -12.72 28.15 -5.47
N TYR A 25 -12.17 27.44 -4.47
CA TYR A 25 -11.81 27.96 -3.16
C TYR A 25 -10.34 27.67 -2.79
N MET A 26 -9.50 27.23 -3.75
CA MET A 26 -8.10 26.85 -3.46
C MET A 26 -7.28 27.95 -2.78
N ASP A 27 -7.56 29.22 -3.09
CA ASP A 27 -6.87 30.37 -2.48
C ASP A 27 -7.23 30.60 -1.00
N GLU A 28 -8.32 29.99 -0.52
CA GLU A 28 -8.81 30.10 0.86
C GLU A 28 -8.59 28.82 1.69
N LEU A 29 -8.20 27.71 1.04
CA LEU A 29 -7.87 26.45 1.72
C LEU A 29 -6.43 26.49 2.25
N GLU A 30 -6.20 25.84 3.38
CA GLU A 30 -4.86 25.69 3.96
C GLU A 30 -4.16 24.49 3.33
N ASP A 31 -2.91 24.68 2.89
CA ASP A 31 -2.06 23.57 2.44
C ASP A 31 -1.79 22.61 3.59
N VAL A 32 -2.10 21.34 3.39
CA VAL A 32 -1.74 20.29 4.33
C VAL A 32 -0.52 19.54 3.79
N GLU A 33 0.61 19.68 4.49
CA GLU A 33 1.78 18.83 4.25
C GLU A 33 1.55 17.47 4.92
N PHE A 34 1.63 16.40 4.12
CA PHE A 34 1.62 15.04 4.62
C PHE A 34 2.85 14.29 4.10
N GLU A 35 3.51 13.57 4.99
CA GLU A 35 4.66 12.76 4.64
C GLU A 35 4.15 11.41 4.14
N VAL A 36 4.33 11.13 2.84
CA VAL A 36 4.07 9.80 2.28
C VAL A 36 5.38 9.04 2.33
N GLU A 37 5.48 8.04 3.20
CA GLU A 37 6.58 7.07 3.13
C GLU A 37 6.43 6.23 1.85
N VAL A 38 7.10 6.67 0.78
CA VAL A 38 7.27 5.88 -0.46
C VAL A 38 8.54 5.03 -0.34
N SER A 39 8.73 4.36 0.79
CA SER A 39 9.81 3.41 0.95
C SER A 39 9.29 2.02 0.56
N PRO A 40 9.76 1.39 -0.52
CA PRO A 40 9.62 -0.05 -0.65
C PRO A 40 10.48 -0.65 0.47
N GLU A 41 9.85 -1.00 1.58
CA GLU A 41 10.44 -1.77 2.68
C GLU A 41 11.01 -3.13 2.21
N ASP A 42 10.57 -3.59 1.03
CA ASP A 42 11.07 -4.78 0.36
C ASP A 42 12.26 -4.51 -0.58
N THR A 43 13.38 -5.19 -0.33
CA THR A 43 14.50 -5.28 -1.30
C THR A 43 14.28 -6.46 -2.26
N MET A 44 14.37 -6.22 -3.56
CA MET A 44 14.22 -7.26 -4.58
C MET A 44 15.48 -8.14 -4.70
N LEU A 45 15.34 -9.44 -4.42
CA LEU A 45 16.39 -10.44 -4.61
C LEU A 45 16.13 -11.27 -5.87
N THR A 46 17.04 -11.19 -6.85
CA THR A 46 16.98 -11.98 -8.09
C THR A 46 18.14 -12.96 -8.16
N PHE A 47 17.85 -14.25 -8.37
CA PHE A 47 18.86 -15.30 -8.53
C PHE A 47 18.45 -16.32 -9.59
N ARG A 48 19.44 -17.01 -10.17
CA ARG A 48 19.18 -18.09 -11.14
C ARG A 48 18.88 -19.38 -10.40
N VAL A 49 17.78 -20.02 -10.77
CA VAL A 49 17.37 -21.32 -10.26
C VAL A 49 16.98 -22.23 -11.40
N SER A 50 17.20 -23.53 -11.22
CA SER A 50 16.85 -24.51 -12.24
C SER A 50 15.32 -24.56 -12.42
N PRO A 51 14.82 -24.76 -13.65
CA PRO A 51 13.39 -24.87 -13.89
C PRO A 51 12.73 -26.00 -13.08
N GLN A 52 13.46 -27.08 -12.85
CA GLN A 52 12.98 -28.23 -12.06
C GLN A 52 12.75 -27.84 -10.60
N LEU A 53 13.65 -27.03 -10.03
CA LEU A 53 13.52 -26.55 -8.66
C LEU A 53 12.32 -25.60 -8.52
N ILE A 54 12.15 -24.65 -9.43
CA ILE A 54 10.97 -23.76 -9.43
C ILE A 54 9.67 -24.56 -9.48
N ARG A 55 9.58 -25.57 -10.35
CA ARG A 55 8.40 -26.43 -10.45
C ARG A 55 8.10 -27.13 -9.13
N ARG A 56 9.11 -27.73 -8.51
CA ARG A 56 8.95 -28.42 -7.23
C ARG A 56 8.51 -27.47 -6.11
N LEU A 57 9.08 -26.26 -6.04
CA LEU A 57 8.68 -25.26 -5.05
C LEU A 57 7.23 -24.81 -5.26
N GLN A 58 6.79 -24.64 -6.51
CA GLN A 58 5.40 -24.32 -6.82
C GLN A 58 4.43 -25.44 -6.42
N GLU A 59 4.80 -26.70 -6.61
CA GLU A 59 4.00 -27.85 -6.17
C GLU A 59 3.86 -27.87 -4.65
N ILE A 60 4.94 -27.61 -3.91
CA ILE A 60 4.93 -27.52 -2.44
C ILE A 60 4.03 -26.37 -1.98
N ALA A 61 4.18 -25.19 -2.58
CA ALA A 61 3.38 -24.01 -2.24
C ALA A 61 1.88 -24.28 -2.46
N ARG A 62 1.52 -24.84 -3.63
CA ARG A 62 0.13 -25.22 -3.94
C ARG A 62 -0.43 -26.25 -2.97
N ALA A 63 0.34 -27.27 -2.62
CA ALA A 63 -0.09 -28.28 -1.65
C ALA A 63 -0.35 -27.69 -0.25
N ARG A 64 0.33 -26.59 0.09
CA ARG A 64 0.15 -25.84 1.35
C ARG A 64 -0.89 -24.72 1.26
N GLY A 65 -1.46 -24.47 0.08
CA GLY A 65 -2.38 -23.34 -0.15
C GLY A 65 -1.71 -21.97 -0.10
N SER A 66 -0.39 -21.89 -0.28
CA SER A 66 0.39 -20.65 -0.24
C SER A 66 0.97 -20.29 -1.62
N SER A 67 1.38 -19.05 -1.79
CA SER A 67 2.20 -18.65 -2.93
C SER A 67 3.66 -19.10 -2.77
N LEU A 68 4.39 -19.11 -3.88
CA LEU A 68 5.83 -19.37 -3.88
C LEU A 68 6.61 -18.34 -3.04
N GLN A 69 6.17 -17.07 -3.07
CA GLN A 69 6.82 -16.00 -2.31
C GLN A 69 6.63 -16.18 -0.80
N GLU A 70 5.41 -16.50 -0.36
CA GLU A 70 5.13 -16.79 1.05
C GLU A 70 5.92 -17.99 1.57
N LEU A 71 5.96 -19.08 0.78
CA LEU A 71 6.75 -20.26 1.12
C LEU A 71 8.24 -19.93 1.30
N LEU A 72 8.81 -19.14 0.38
CA LEU A 72 10.22 -18.77 0.44
C LEU A 72 10.51 -17.82 1.61
N ARG A 73 9.59 -16.91 1.94
CA ARG A 73 9.71 -16.02 3.10
C ARG A 73 9.76 -16.82 4.40
N GLU A 74 8.80 -17.73 4.61
CA GLU A 74 8.74 -18.61 5.79
C GLU A 74 10.02 -19.45 5.95
N TRP A 75 10.52 -20.02 4.86
CA TRP A 75 11.76 -20.80 4.88
C TRP A 75 12.99 -19.95 5.17
N ALA A 76 13.11 -18.77 4.58
CA ALA A 76 14.22 -17.86 4.83
C ALA A 76 14.28 -17.43 6.31
N GLU A 77 13.13 -17.14 6.92
CA GLU A 77 13.02 -16.82 8.34
C GLU A 77 13.42 -17.99 9.23
N THR A 78 12.95 -19.20 8.90
CA THR A 78 13.28 -20.43 9.65
C THR A 78 14.77 -20.74 9.59
N VAL A 79 15.39 -20.65 8.41
CA VAL A 79 16.83 -20.91 8.23
C VAL A 79 17.67 -19.84 8.94
N GLY A 80 17.24 -18.58 8.91
CA GLY A 80 17.92 -17.48 9.62
C GLY A 80 17.89 -17.63 11.14
N HIS A 81 16.81 -18.18 11.71
CA HIS A 81 16.69 -18.42 13.15
C HIS A 81 17.50 -19.62 13.65
N SER A 82 17.85 -20.55 12.77
CA SER A 82 18.54 -21.80 13.13
C SER A 82 20.07 -21.68 13.23
N GLY A 83 20.62 -20.52 12.83
CA GLY A 83 22.06 -20.27 12.73
C GLY A 83 22.59 -19.16 13.64
N GLY A 84 21.81 -18.75 14.64
CA GLY A 84 22.18 -17.77 15.67
C GLY A 84 22.61 -18.41 16.98
#